data_AF-A0A220U7D9-F1
#
_entry.id   AF-A0A220U7D9-F1
#
_cell.length_a   1.000
_cell.length_b   1.000
_cell.length_c   1.000
_cell.angle_alpha   90.00
_cell.angle_beta   90.00
_cell.angle_gamma   90.00
#
_symmetry.space_group_name_H-M   'P 1'
#
loop_
_entity.id
_entity.type
_entity.pdbx_description
1 polymer ?
#
loop_
_entity_poly.entity_id
_entity_poly.type
_entity_poly.pdbx_seq_one_letter_code
_entity_poly.pdbx_strand_id
1 'polypeptide(L)'
;MKKGTVFLLIILILLTGCSNTSEDEAEERITNSVVSIGAVDSEKDRFEKQKLTYELTIANADNVRIVDTVNVIPAKVIKDRLIETKNLGVKYKQDKIEINGEIIFDLSDLTKKEITRFEPYIKGIQFIGDNNNEYLLLNR
;
A
#
# COMPACT_ATOMS: atom_id res chain seq x y z
N MET A 1 -19.10 1.25 -61.56
CA MET A 1 -17.92 1.04 -60.68
C MET A 1 -17.89 2.05 -59.52
N LYS A 2 -18.91 2.10 -58.65
CA LYS A 2 -18.99 3.09 -57.54
C LYS A 2 -19.37 2.51 -56.17
N LYS A 3 -19.66 1.20 -56.07
CA LYS A 3 -20.08 0.55 -54.81
C LYS A 3 -18.93 -0.08 -54.02
N GLY A 4 -17.80 -0.38 -54.66
CA GLY A 4 -16.63 -0.99 -54.00
C GLY A 4 -15.82 -0.02 -53.14
N THR A 5 -15.79 1.26 -53.51
CA THR A 5 -15.03 2.30 -52.79
C THR A 5 -15.64 2.67 -51.44
N VAL A 6 -16.98 2.59 -51.31
CA VAL A 6 -17.66 2.89 -50.04
C VAL A 6 -17.42 1.79 -49.00
N PHE A 7 -17.35 0.53 -49.45
CA PHE A 7 -17.10 -0.61 -48.56
C PHE A 7 -15.67 -0.61 -48.00
N LEU A 8 -14.69 -0.18 -48.80
CA LEU A 8 -13.30 -0.05 -48.39
C LEU A 8 -13.09 1.02 -47.30
N LEU A 9 -13.88 2.10 -47.36
CA LEU A 9 -13.76 3.25 -46.44
C LEU A 9 -14.32 2.95 -45.04
N ILE A 10 -15.34 2.09 -44.96
CA ILE A 10 -15.94 1.63 -43.69
C ILE A 10 -14.99 0.67 -42.94
N ILE A 11 -14.25 -0.17 -43.66
CA ILE A 11 -13.27 -1.09 -43.07
C ILE A 11 -12.08 -0.34 -42.47
N LEU A 12 -11.68 0.79 -43.05
CA LEU A 12 -10.54 1.57 -42.57
C LEU A 12 -10.81 2.29 -41.24
N ILE A 13 -12.07 2.68 -40.97
CA ILE A 13 -12.47 3.35 -39.72
C ILE A 13 -12.52 2.35 -38.54
N LEU A 14 -12.71 1.06 -38.81
CA LEU A 14 -12.69 0.02 -37.78
C LEU A 14 -11.28 -0.36 -37.31
N LEU A 15 -10.22 0.12 -37.98
CA LEU A 15 -8.83 -0.14 -37.62
C LEU A 15 -8.20 0.99 -36.79
N THR A 16 -8.85 2.14 -36.64
CA THR A 16 -8.42 3.19 -35.69
C THR A 16 -9.03 2.96 -34.30
N GLY A 17 -8.90 1.73 -33.82
CA GLY A 17 -9.25 1.30 -32.48
C GLY A 17 -7.99 0.93 -31.71
N CYS A 18 -6.94 1.75 -31.79
CA CYS A 18 -5.85 1.67 -30.82
C CYS A 18 -6.46 2.07 -29.47
N SER A 19 -6.85 1.06 -28.70
CA SER A 19 -6.94 1.16 -27.27
C SER A 19 -5.61 1.73 -26.80
N ASN A 20 -5.62 2.96 -26.28
CA ASN A 20 -4.65 3.35 -25.28
C ASN A 20 -4.95 2.42 -24.09
N THR A 21 -4.35 1.24 -24.12
CA THR A 21 -3.94 0.63 -22.86
C THR A 21 -2.95 1.64 -22.33
N SER A 22 -3.39 2.46 -21.37
CA SER A 22 -2.46 3.10 -20.46
C SER A 22 -1.60 1.96 -19.95
N GLU A 23 -0.39 1.81 -20.51
CA GLU A 23 0.71 1.25 -19.73
C GLU A 23 0.61 1.99 -18.42
N ASP A 24 0.30 1.27 -17.33
CA ASP A 24 0.34 1.82 -16.00
C ASP A 24 1.68 2.57 -15.93
N GLU A 25 1.63 3.89 -16.00
CA GLU A 25 2.78 4.73 -15.77
C GLU A 25 3.35 4.25 -14.45
N ALA A 26 4.67 4.23 -14.34
CA ALA A 26 5.39 3.62 -13.25
C ALA A 26 5.23 4.45 -11.95
N GLU A 27 4.00 4.74 -11.56
CA GLU A 27 3.63 5.56 -10.43
C GLU A 27 3.98 4.87 -9.11
N GLU A 28 4.22 5.70 -8.10
CA GLU A 28 4.43 5.24 -6.74
C GLU A 28 3.22 4.44 -6.26
N ARG A 29 3.43 3.15 -5.99
CA ARG A 29 2.38 2.26 -5.50
C ARG A 29 2.95 1.19 -4.59
N ILE A 30 2.13 0.77 -3.62
CA ILE A 30 2.45 -0.40 -2.80
C ILE A 30 2.39 -1.64 -3.71
N THR A 31 3.53 -2.32 -3.85
CA THR A 31 3.69 -3.54 -4.67
C THR A 31 3.67 -4.79 -3.83
N ASN A 32 4.07 -4.70 -2.56
CA ASN A 32 4.06 -5.80 -1.63
C ASN A 32 3.79 -5.28 -0.21
N SER A 33 3.08 -6.08 0.57
CA SER A 33 2.75 -5.79 1.97
C SER A 33 2.81 -7.09 2.77
N VAL A 34 3.83 -7.22 3.60
CA VAL A 34 3.99 -8.35 4.53
C VAL A 34 3.65 -7.85 5.93
N VAL A 35 2.76 -8.56 6.61
CA VAL A 35 2.34 -8.23 7.97
C VAL A 35 2.40 -9.49 8.82
N SER A 36 2.95 -9.36 10.03
CA SER A 36 2.94 -10.41 11.05
C SER A 36 2.43 -9.84 12.36
N ILE A 37 1.65 -10.62 13.11
CA ILE A 37 1.11 -10.23 14.42
C ILE A 37 1.57 -11.25 15.45
N GLY A 38 2.07 -10.76 16.59
CA GLY A 38 2.45 -11.59 17.73
C GLY A 38 2.27 -10.89 19.07
N ALA A 39 2.29 -11.64 20.16
CA ALA A 39 2.20 -11.08 21.51
C ALA A 39 3.44 -10.24 21.85
N VAL A 40 3.25 -9.11 22.55
CA VAL A 40 4.38 -8.28 23.01
C VAL A 40 5.19 -8.99 24.10
N ASP A 41 4.50 -9.62 25.06
CA ASP A 41 5.08 -10.43 26.14
C ASP A 41 4.56 -11.86 25.99
N SER A 42 5.29 -12.73 25.28
CA SER A 42 4.87 -14.13 25.10
C SER A 42 5.07 -15.00 26.35
N GLU A 43 5.87 -14.53 27.32
CA GLU A 43 6.21 -15.29 28.54
C GLU A 43 5.26 -15.06 29.72
N LYS A 44 4.43 -14.02 29.64
CA LYS A 44 3.36 -13.76 30.59
C LYS A 44 2.09 -14.02 29.80
N ASP A 45 1.17 -14.85 30.26
CA ASP A 45 -0.07 -15.28 29.55
C ASP A 45 -1.08 -14.13 29.23
N ARG A 46 -0.58 -12.93 28.92
CA ARG A 46 -1.27 -11.68 28.65
C ARG A 46 -1.18 -11.39 27.16
N PHE A 47 -2.07 -11.99 26.40
CA PHE A 47 -2.23 -11.78 24.96
C PHE A 47 -2.99 -10.49 24.60
N GLU A 48 -3.24 -9.63 25.59
CA GLU A 48 -3.95 -8.35 25.44
C GLU A 48 -3.19 -7.40 24.50
N LYS A 49 -1.86 -7.33 24.64
CA LYS A 49 -1.02 -6.47 23.79
C LYS A 49 -0.46 -7.25 22.62
N GLN A 50 -0.79 -6.79 21.42
CA GLN A 50 -0.25 -7.35 20.19
C GLN A 50 0.72 -6.38 19.53
N LYS A 51 1.74 -6.94 18.91
CA LYS A 51 2.70 -6.28 18.06
C LYS A 51 2.46 -6.70 16.62
N LEU A 52 2.05 -5.76 15.79
CA LEU A 52 2.02 -5.89 14.35
C LEU A 52 3.36 -5.39 13.81
N THR A 53 4.13 -6.26 13.17
CA THR A 53 5.32 -5.90 12.40
C THR A 53 4.95 -5.89 10.92
N TYR A 54 5.34 -4.84 10.20
CA TYR A 54 5.04 -4.69 8.79
C TYR A 54 6.29 -4.40 7.97
N GLU A 55 6.28 -4.89 6.74
CA GLU A 55 7.22 -4.55 5.67
C GLU A 55 6.39 -4.19 4.42
N LEU A 56 6.58 -2.98 3.91
CA LEU A 56 5.91 -2.47 2.72
C LEU A 56 6.95 -2.19 1.65
N THR A 57 6.68 -2.63 0.42
CA THR A 57 7.50 -2.33 -0.75
C THR A 57 6.73 -1.41 -1.69
N ILE A 58 7.29 -0.25 -1.99
CA ILE A 58 6.74 0.74 -2.90
C ILE A 58 7.54 0.69 -4.21
N ALA A 59 6.86 0.62 -5.36
CA ALA A 59 7.51 0.92 -6.64
C ALA A 59 7.86 2.41 -6.68
N ASN A 60 9.06 2.75 -7.11
CA ASN A 60 9.59 4.11 -7.06
C ASN A 60 10.28 4.44 -8.39
N ALA A 61 9.51 4.62 -9.46
CA ALA A 61 10.09 4.87 -10.77
C ALA A 61 10.68 6.28 -10.89
N ASP A 62 10.11 7.24 -10.17
CA ASP A 62 10.57 8.63 -10.19
C ASP A 62 11.77 8.87 -9.26
N ASN A 63 12.32 7.81 -8.63
CA ASN A 63 13.44 7.87 -7.70
C ASN A 63 13.21 8.84 -6.53
N VAL A 64 11.97 8.96 -6.08
CA VAL A 64 11.56 9.83 -4.97
C VAL A 64 12.26 9.41 -3.69
N ARG A 65 12.73 10.40 -2.92
CA ARG A 65 13.23 10.18 -1.56
C ARG A 65 12.26 10.73 -0.54
N ILE A 66 12.06 9.98 0.54
CA ILE A 66 11.25 10.42 1.68
C ILE A 66 12.08 11.39 2.51
N VAL A 67 11.56 12.61 2.71
CA VAL A 67 12.26 13.68 3.43
C VAL A 67 11.80 13.87 4.88
N ASP A 68 10.68 13.27 5.25
CA ASP A 68 10.11 13.35 6.60
C ASP A 68 9.71 11.95 7.11
N THR A 69 8.79 11.91 8.06
CA THR A 69 8.28 10.70 8.69
C THR A 69 7.30 10.01 7.76
N VAL A 70 7.48 8.69 7.61
CA VAL A 70 6.46 7.84 7.01
C VAL A 70 5.34 7.61 8.01
N ASN A 71 4.14 7.98 7.61
CA ASN A 71 2.92 7.75 8.38
C ASN A 71 2.20 6.53 7.82
N VAL A 72 2.29 5.41 8.54
CA VAL A 72 1.49 4.23 8.21
C VAL A 72 0.05 4.44 8.62
N ILE A 73 -0.87 4.01 7.77
CA ILE A 73 -2.32 4.12 7.97
C ILE A 73 -2.84 2.73 8.35
N PRO A 74 -2.95 2.40 9.64
CA PRO A 74 -3.51 1.12 10.07
C PRO A 74 -5.03 1.07 9.85
N ALA A 75 -5.60 -0.13 9.93
CA ALA A 75 -7.04 -0.31 10.03
C ALA A 75 -7.61 0.50 11.20
N LYS A 76 -8.83 1.02 11.05
CA LYS A 76 -9.47 1.89 12.06
C LYS A 76 -9.44 1.27 13.46
N VAL A 77 -9.74 -0.02 13.55
CA VAL A 77 -9.74 -0.75 14.82
C VAL A 77 -8.37 -0.82 15.50
N ILE A 78 -7.29 -0.93 14.72
CA ILE A 78 -5.91 -0.86 15.25
C ILE A 78 -5.60 0.59 15.65
N LYS A 79 -6.00 1.57 14.84
CA LYS A 79 -5.82 3.01 15.13
C LYS A 79 -6.48 3.41 16.44
N ASP A 80 -7.72 2.98 16.66
CA ASP A 80 -8.52 3.32 17.84
C ASP A 80 -7.95 2.67 19.13
N ARG A 81 -7.06 1.68 18.98
CA ARG A 81 -6.45 0.90 20.06
C ARG A 81 -4.92 1.02 20.09
N LEU A 82 -4.39 2.05 19.43
CA LEU A 82 -2.97 2.26 19.27
C LEU A 82 -2.32 2.60 20.61
N ILE A 83 -1.27 1.84 20.97
CA ILE A 83 -0.41 2.13 22.11
C ILE A 83 0.85 2.84 21.63
N GLU A 84 1.51 2.29 20.61
CA GLU A 84 2.79 2.80 20.14
C GLU A 84 2.98 2.46 18.65
N THR A 85 3.60 3.37 17.91
CA THR A 85 4.11 3.11 16.55
C THR A 85 5.62 3.31 16.55
N LYS A 86 6.36 2.35 16.02
CA LYS A 86 7.82 2.44 15.83
C LYS A 86 8.13 2.32 14.34
N ASN A 87 8.75 3.36 13.78
CA ASN A 87 9.32 3.27 12.45
C ASN A 87 10.72 2.65 12.56
N LEU A 88 10.89 1.46 12.01
CA LEU A 88 12.15 0.71 12.08
C LEU A 88 13.13 1.11 10.95
N GLY A 89 12.62 1.64 9.84
CA GLY A 89 13.45 2.31 8.85
C GLY A 89 12.91 2.29 7.44
N VAL A 90 13.54 3.12 6.61
CA VAL A 90 13.31 3.21 5.15
C VAL A 90 14.60 2.78 4.45
N LYS A 91 14.51 1.83 3.52
CA LYS A 91 15.62 1.38 2.68
C LYS A 91 15.30 1.69 1.23
N TYR A 92 16.27 2.27 0.53
CA TYR A 92 16.16 2.57 -0.89
C TYR A 92 16.87 1.49 -1.70
N LYS A 93 16.16 0.91 -2.65
CA LYS A 93 16.69 0.05 -3.73
C LYS A 93 16.39 0.76 -5.05
N GLN A 94 17.06 0.36 -6.14
CA GLN A 94 17.03 1.07 -7.43
C GLN A 94 15.65 1.65 -7.79
N ASP A 95 14.64 0.79 -7.91
CA ASP A 95 13.28 1.12 -8.33
C ASP A 95 12.27 0.96 -7.19
N LYS A 96 12.73 0.87 -5.93
CA LYS A 96 11.89 0.47 -4.79
C LYS A 96 12.25 1.19 -3.49
N ILE A 97 11.22 1.45 -2.70
CA ILE A 97 11.37 1.89 -1.31
C ILE A 97 10.80 0.78 -0.41
N GLU A 98 11.61 0.31 0.53
CA GLU A 98 11.20 -0.66 1.56
C GLU A 98 11.02 0.06 2.89
N ILE A 99 9.84 -0.08 3.48
CA ILE A 99 9.47 0.59 4.73
C ILE A 99 9.13 -0.48 5.76
N ASN A 100 9.79 -0.40 6.91
CA ASN A 100 9.61 -1.35 8.01
C ASN A 100 9.17 -0.63 9.27
N GLY A 101 8.30 -1.27 10.04
CA GLY A 101 7.92 -0.76 11.34
C GLY A 101 7.11 -1.72 12.18
N GLU A 102 6.74 -1.23 13.36
CA GLU A 102 5.94 -1.94 14.34
C GLU A 102 4.79 -1.06 14.83
N ILE A 103 3.64 -1.68 15.08
CA ILE A 103 2.47 -1.08 15.72
C ILE A 103 2.11 -1.95 16.90
N ILE A 104 2.10 -1.38 18.11
CA ILE A 104 1.63 -2.03 19.32
C ILE A 104 0.22 -1.51 19.60
N PHE A 105 -0.73 -2.43 19.82
CA PHE A 105 -2.13 -2.11 20.03
C PHE A 105 -2.78 -3.08 21.02
N ASP A 106 -3.88 -2.64 21.63
CA ASP A 106 -4.61 -3.37 22.67
C ASP A 106 -5.81 -4.15 22.09
N LEU A 107 -5.80 -5.48 22.27
CA LEU A 107 -6.88 -6.39 21.93
C LEU A 107 -7.85 -6.69 23.07
N SER A 108 -7.69 -6.05 24.23
CA SER A 108 -8.61 -6.21 25.36
C SER A 108 -10.06 -6.00 24.89
N ASP A 109 -10.94 -6.85 25.38
CA ASP A 109 -12.38 -6.83 25.09
C ASP A 109 -12.77 -7.16 23.64
N LEU A 110 -11.86 -7.74 22.84
CA LEU A 110 -12.16 -8.21 21.48
C LEU A 110 -12.22 -9.73 21.39
N THR A 111 -13.24 -10.22 20.69
CA THR A 111 -13.35 -11.63 20.33
C THR A 111 -12.47 -11.97 19.14
N LYS A 112 -12.11 -13.26 18.99
CA LYS A 112 -11.40 -13.78 17.80
C LYS A 112 -12.08 -13.40 16.49
N LYS A 113 -13.42 -13.39 16.47
CA LYS A 113 -14.22 -13.03 15.29
C LYS A 113 -14.10 -11.55 14.93
N GLU A 114 -13.94 -10.68 15.92
CA GLU A 114 -13.70 -9.25 15.68
C GLU A 114 -12.30 -9.05 15.14
N ILE A 115 -11.30 -9.74 15.70
CA ILE A 115 -9.89 -9.67 15.26
C ILE A 115 -9.73 -10.09 13.78
N THR A 116 -10.43 -11.13 13.33
CA THR A 116 -10.36 -11.59 11.93
C THR A 116 -10.94 -10.60 10.92
N ARG A 117 -11.68 -9.56 11.36
CA ARG A 117 -12.24 -8.52 10.48
C ARG A 117 -11.29 -7.34 10.25
N PHE A 118 -10.07 -7.43 10.78
CA PHE A 118 -9.13 -6.31 10.75
C PHE A 118 -8.39 -6.20 9.43
N GLU A 119 -8.46 -7.25 8.59
CA GLU A 119 -7.82 -7.27 7.28
C GLU A 119 -8.48 -6.28 6.31
N PRO A 120 -7.69 -5.50 5.54
CA PRO A 120 -6.23 -5.39 5.63
C PRO A 120 -5.79 -4.59 6.87
N TYR A 121 -4.84 -5.15 7.63
CA TYR A 121 -4.36 -4.54 8.88
C TYR A 121 -3.68 -3.18 8.67
N ILE A 122 -3.03 -3.01 7.52
CA ILE A 122 -2.47 -1.75 7.03
C ILE A 122 -3.23 -1.34 5.77
N LYS A 123 -3.87 -0.18 5.80
CA LYS A 123 -4.65 0.39 4.69
C LYS A 123 -3.82 1.17 3.70
N GLY A 124 -2.64 1.63 4.10
CA GLY A 124 -1.79 2.45 3.25
C GLY A 124 -0.72 3.16 4.03
N ILE A 125 -0.07 4.09 3.35
CA ILE A 125 0.97 4.96 3.89
C ILE A 125 0.85 6.35 3.33
N GLN A 126 1.38 7.30 4.07
CA GLN A 126 1.47 8.70 3.71
C GLN A 126 2.88 9.21 3.99
N PHE A 127 3.47 9.92 3.04
CA PHE A 127 4.80 10.52 3.20
C PHE A 127 4.99 11.73 2.29
N ILE A 128 6.01 12.55 2.59
CA ILE A 128 6.43 13.68 1.77
C ILE A 128 7.70 13.30 1.02
N GLY A 129 7.71 13.51 -0.30
CA GLY A 129 8.86 13.32 -1.18
C GLY A 129 9.79 14.54 -1.20
N ASP A 130 11.03 14.34 -1.65
CA ASP A 130 12.04 15.39 -1.88
C ASP A 130 11.69 16.35 -3.01
N ASN A 131 10.73 15.98 -3.84
CA ASN A 131 10.04 16.84 -4.79
C ASN A 131 8.94 17.73 -4.15
N ASN A 132 8.78 17.71 -2.83
CA ASN A 132 7.72 18.37 -2.06
C ASN A 132 6.30 17.89 -2.36
N ASN A 133 6.14 16.75 -3.05
CA ASN A 133 4.84 16.15 -3.26
C ASN A 133 4.44 15.31 -2.05
N GLU A 134 3.15 15.35 -1.71
CA GLU A 134 2.55 14.48 -0.73
C GLU A 134 2.03 13.21 -1.40
N TYR A 135 2.48 12.06 -0.91
CA TYR A 135 2.09 10.75 -1.41
C TYR A 135 1.15 10.10 -0.42
N LEU A 136 -0.04 9.71 -0.89
CA LEU A 136 -0.99 8.86 -0.16
C LEU A 136 -1.19 7.56 -0.94
N LEU A 137 -0.49 6.51 -0.53
CA LEU A 137 -0.52 5.22 -1.22
C LEU A 137 -1.41 4.25 -0.46
N LEU A 138 -2.44 3.73 -1.13
CA LEU A 138 -3.37 2.77 -0.54
C LEU A 138 -2.92 1.33 -0.82
N ASN A 139 -3.04 0.48 0.18
CA ASN A 139 -2.81 -0.96 0.08
C ASN A 139 -4.05 -1.59 -0.56
N ARG A 140 -3.95 -1.98 -1.83
CA ARG A 140 -5.04 -2.53 -2.64
C ARG A 140 -5.05 -4.05 -2.62
#